data_AF-A0A972Z169-F1
#
_entry.id   AF-A0A972Z169-F1
#
_cell.length_a   1.000
_cell.length_b   1.000
_cell.length_c   1.000
_cell.angle_alpha   90.00
_cell.angle_beta   90.00
_cell.angle_gamma   90.00
#
_symmetry.space_group_name_H-M   'P 1'
#
loop_
_entity.id
_entity.type
_entity.pdbx_description
1 polymer ?
#
loop_
_entity_poly.entity_id
_entity_poly.type
_entity_poly.pdbx_seq_one_letter_code
_entity_poly.pdbx_strand_id
1 'polypeptide(L)'
;MSKNISTSLQKTATRCIKIDNWIFEIKAVRAIRVEEYGQPYSGIANININGNKAYIDGLMTNSNIEFGREDFAAFKAYLQQLDITKVDFDRYKNQEAIAKSLDVPPLIARSTALKLVVT
;
A
#
# COMPACT_ATOMS: atom_id res chain seq x y z
N MET A 1 -36.26 -11.31 -10.35
CA MET A 1 -35.14 -12.15 -9.88
C MET A 1 -33.99 -11.22 -9.48
N SER A 2 -33.68 -11.15 -8.19
CA SER A 2 -32.64 -10.28 -7.63
C SER A 2 -31.26 -10.85 -7.97
N LYS A 3 -30.40 -10.05 -8.62
CA LYS A 3 -28.97 -10.36 -8.74
C LYS A 3 -28.29 -9.85 -7.48
N ASN A 4 -27.85 -10.77 -6.63
CA ASN A 4 -27.02 -10.46 -5.48
C ASN A 4 -25.65 -9.97 -5.98
N ILE A 5 -25.35 -8.70 -5.72
CA ILE A 5 -24.03 -8.13 -5.94
C ILE A 5 -23.21 -8.45 -4.69
N SER A 6 -22.18 -9.29 -4.86
CA SER A 6 -21.21 -9.61 -3.82
C SER A 6 -20.42 -8.34 -3.47
N THR A 7 -20.68 -7.79 -2.29
CA THR A 7 -19.92 -6.70 -1.69
C THR A 7 -18.54 -7.24 -1.29
N SER A 8 -17.50 -6.98 -2.09
CA SER A 8 -16.14 -7.24 -1.65
C SER A 8 -15.76 -6.22 -0.57
N LEU A 9 -15.95 -6.59 0.71
CA LEU A 9 -15.25 -5.91 1.79
C LEU A 9 -13.76 -5.94 1.43
N GLN A 10 -13.11 -4.77 1.34
CA GLN A 10 -11.67 -4.71 1.24
C GLN A 10 -11.10 -5.33 2.51
N LYS A 11 -10.74 -6.61 2.42
CA LYS A 11 -10.18 -7.41 3.49
C LYS A 11 -8.87 -6.74 3.90
N THR A 12 -8.82 -6.19 5.12
CA THR A 12 -7.56 -5.77 5.75
C THR A 12 -6.58 -6.93 5.62
N ALA A 13 -5.46 -6.71 4.95
CA ALA A 13 -4.47 -7.76 4.75
C ALA A 13 -3.91 -8.11 6.13
N THR A 14 -4.00 -9.39 6.51
CA THR A 14 -3.53 -9.82 7.83
C THR A 14 -2.00 -9.75 7.84
N ARG A 15 -1.44 -8.78 8.57
CA ARG A 15 0.02 -8.58 8.70
C ARG A 15 0.74 -9.74 9.38
N CYS A 16 0.00 -10.53 10.17
CA CYS A 16 0.56 -11.61 10.95
C CYS A 16 -0.24 -12.90 10.79
N ILE A 17 0.42 -14.04 10.76
CA ILE A 17 -0.20 -15.36 10.87
C ILE A 17 0.39 -16.09 12.08
N LYS A 18 -0.43 -16.89 12.78
CA LYS A 18 0.02 -17.73 13.88
C LYS A 18 0.01 -19.19 13.44
N ILE A 19 1.13 -19.88 13.66
CA ILE A 19 1.27 -21.32 13.44
C ILE A 19 1.90 -21.88 14.71
N ASP A 20 1.17 -22.78 15.39
CA ASP A 20 1.52 -23.30 16.71
C ASP A 20 1.88 -22.19 17.71
N ASN A 21 3.12 -22.17 18.17
CA ASN A 21 3.64 -21.20 19.14
C ASN A 21 4.36 -20.01 18.49
N TRP A 22 4.35 -19.91 17.16
CA TRP A 22 5.06 -18.87 16.41
C TRP A 22 4.08 -17.87 15.79
N ILE A 23 4.46 -16.59 15.84
CA ILE A 23 3.82 -15.52 15.08
C ILE A 23 4.79 -15.11 13.97
N PHE A 24 4.32 -15.21 12.73
CA PHE A 24 5.02 -14.70 11.55
C PHE A 24 4.42 -13.36 11.20
N GLU A 25 5.26 -12.35 11.03
CA GLU A 25 4.87 -10.97 10.73
C GLU A 25 5.53 -10.49 9.43
N ILE A 26 4.79 -9.76 8.62
CA ILE A 26 5.35 -9.04 7.47
C ILE A 26 6.22 -7.88 7.99
N LYS A 27 7.54 -8.02 7.83
CA LYS A 27 8.52 -6.97 8.17
C LYS A 27 9.12 -6.24 6.99
N ALA A 28 9.28 -6.91 5.87
CA ALA A 28 9.85 -6.32 4.67
C ALA A 28 8.98 -6.69 3.47
N VAL A 29 8.79 -5.72 2.57
CA VAL A 29 8.04 -5.88 1.34
C VAL A 29 8.88 -5.33 0.20
N ARG A 30 8.99 -6.10 -0.88
CA ARG A 30 9.53 -5.63 -2.15
C ARG A 30 8.37 -5.28 -3.07
N ALA A 31 8.20 -4.00 -3.37
CA ALA A 31 7.22 -3.53 -4.34
C ALA A 31 7.86 -3.51 -5.73
N ILE A 32 7.20 -4.10 -6.73
CA ILE A 32 7.63 -4.07 -8.13
C ILE A 32 6.48 -3.64 -9.04
N ARG A 33 6.74 -2.75 -9.98
CA ARG A 33 5.77 -2.28 -10.97
C ARG A 33 5.89 -3.10 -12.24
N VAL A 34 4.98 -4.07 -12.39
CA VAL A 34 4.93 -5.01 -13.50
C VAL A 34 3.50 -5.48 -13.72
N GLU A 35 3.16 -5.91 -14.92
CA GLU A 35 1.85 -6.49 -15.24
C GLU A 35 1.68 -7.88 -14.59
N GLU A 36 2.68 -8.74 -14.74
CA GLU A 36 2.69 -10.10 -14.20
C GLU A 36 3.99 -10.42 -13.45
N TYR A 37 3.87 -11.21 -12.39
CA TYR A 37 5.03 -11.64 -11.62
C TYR A 37 5.98 -12.50 -12.47
N GLY A 38 7.27 -12.21 -12.39
CA GLY A 38 8.31 -12.90 -13.17
C GLY A 38 8.71 -12.17 -14.45
N GLN A 39 7.93 -11.20 -14.91
CA GLN A 39 8.31 -10.34 -16.04
C GLN A 39 9.28 -9.22 -15.62
N PRO A 40 10.00 -8.61 -16.57
CA PRO A 40 10.80 -7.41 -16.31
C PRO A 40 9.94 -6.29 -15.73
N TYR A 41 10.32 -5.74 -14.58
CA TYR A 41 9.61 -4.65 -13.93
C TYR A 41 10.14 -3.28 -14.37
N SER A 42 9.27 -2.29 -14.33
CA SER A 42 9.58 -0.89 -14.68
C SER A 42 9.88 0.00 -13.48
N GLY A 43 9.63 -0.51 -12.28
CA GLY A 43 9.90 0.20 -11.03
C GLY A 43 10.02 -0.75 -9.86
N ILE A 44 10.75 -0.34 -8.84
CA ILE A 44 10.99 -1.09 -7.61
C ILE A 44 11.07 -0.15 -6.42
N ALA A 45 10.65 -0.61 -5.25
CA ALA A 45 10.95 0.00 -3.96
C ALA A 45 10.97 -1.08 -2.86
N ASN A 46 11.67 -0.81 -1.76
CA ASN A 46 11.59 -1.63 -0.55
C ASN A 46 10.79 -0.90 0.51
N ILE A 47 10.00 -1.65 1.28
CA ILE A 47 9.18 -1.14 2.38
C ILE A 47 9.50 -1.95 3.62
N ASN A 48 10.02 -1.30 4.65
CA ASN A 48 10.31 -1.88 5.96
C ASN A 48 9.24 -1.45 6.97
N ILE A 49 8.63 -2.39 7.69
CA ILE A 49 7.45 -2.15 8.54
C ILE A 49 7.77 -2.37 10.01
N ASN A 50 7.57 -1.32 10.83
CA ASN A 50 7.77 -1.35 12.27
C ASN A 50 6.49 -0.89 12.99
N GLY A 51 5.66 -1.86 13.37
CA GLY A 51 4.35 -1.60 13.98
C GLY A 51 3.42 -0.90 12.98
N ASN A 52 2.99 0.31 13.32
CA ASN A 52 2.16 1.15 12.44
C ASN A 52 2.97 2.15 11.61
N LYS A 53 4.31 2.02 11.57
CA LYS A 53 5.20 2.86 10.77
C LYS A 53 5.84 2.07 9.65
N ALA A 54 6.05 2.71 8.51
CA ALA A 54 6.81 2.16 7.40
C ALA A 54 7.97 3.08 7.00
N TYR A 55 9.05 2.50 6.51
CA TYR A 55 10.13 3.21 5.81
C TYR A 55 10.22 2.70 4.38
N ILE A 56 10.22 3.61 3.40
CA ILE A 56 10.33 3.29 1.97
C ILE A 56 11.67 3.81 1.45
N ASP A 57 12.44 2.91 0.84
CA ASP A 57 13.71 3.23 0.19
C ASP A 57 13.82 2.53 -1.17
N GLY A 58 14.94 2.79 -1.84
CA GLY A 58 15.30 2.08 -3.07
C GLY A 58 14.30 2.31 -4.20
N LEU A 59 13.54 3.42 -4.16
CA LEU A 59 12.61 3.76 -5.21
C LEU A 59 13.39 4.07 -6.49
N MET A 60 13.31 3.16 -7.44
CA MET A 60 13.97 3.29 -8.74
C MET A 60 12.99 2.93 -9.83
N THR A 61 12.98 3.71 -10.91
CA THR A 61 12.27 3.37 -12.14
C THR A 61 13.28 3.16 -13.26
N ASN A 62 12.86 2.47 -14.33
CA ASN A 62 13.61 2.52 -15.56
C ASN A 62 13.57 3.97 -16.13
N SER A 63 14.62 4.36 -16.85
CA SER A 63 14.87 5.74 -17.29
C SER A 63 13.72 6.38 -18.10
N ASN A 64 12.84 5.56 -18.67
CA ASN A 64 11.80 6.01 -19.60
C ASN A 64 10.44 6.18 -18.94
N ILE A 65 10.27 5.80 -17.67
CA ILE A 65 8.97 5.85 -16.99
C ILE A 65 9.11 6.54 -15.66
N GLU A 66 8.48 7.71 -15.55
CA GLU A 66 8.46 8.47 -14.31
C GLU A 66 7.62 7.77 -13.23
N PHE A 67 7.95 8.08 -11.98
CA PHE A 67 7.12 7.73 -10.83
C PHE A 67 6.10 8.85 -10.60
N GLY A 68 4.83 8.54 -10.82
CA GLY A 68 3.75 9.51 -10.92
C GLY A 68 2.70 9.41 -9.82
N ARG A 69 1.63 10.20 -9.98
CA ARG A 69 0.52 10.28 -9.01
C ARG A 69 -0.17 8.94 -8.77
N GLU A 70 -0.29 8.12 -9.81
CA GLU A 70 -0.92 6.80 -9.73
C GLU A 70 -0.08 5.84 -8.87
N ASP A 71 1.24 5.88 -9.01
CA ASP A 71 2.14 5.09 -8.17
C ASP A 71 2.03 5.52 -6.70
N PHE A 72 2.03 6.84 -6.42
CA PHE A 72 1.78 7.34 -5.05
C PHE A 72 0.45 6.85 -4.48
N ALA A 73 -0.61 6.80 -5.30
CA ALA A 73 -1.92 6.31 -4.89
C ALA A 73 -1.89 4.80 -4.58
N ALA A 74 -1.18 4.00 -5.37
CA ALA A 74 -1.01 2.57 -5.13
C ALA A 74 -0.25 2.31 -3.81
N PHE A 75 0.86 3.01 -3.57
CA PHE A 75 1.61 2.92 -2.32
C PHE A 75 0.76 3.31 -1.11
N LYS A 76 0.03 4.43 -1.22
CA LYS A 76 -0.90 4.87 -0.17
C LYS A 76 -1.94 3.78 0.13
N ALA A 77 -2.60 3.24 -0.89
CA ALA A 77 -3.61 2.20 -0.73
C ALA A 77 -3.04 0.93 -0.09
N TYR A 78 -1.81 0.54 -0.45
CA TYR A 78 -1.13 -0.60 0.14
C TYR A 78 -0.83 -0.38 1.63
N LEU A 79 -0.22 0.75 2.00
CA LEU A 79 0.08 1.10 3.39
C LEU A 79 -1.19 1.16 4.25
N GLN A 80 -2.26 1.70 3.66
CA GLN A 80 -3.59 1.77 4.25
C GLN A 80 -4.18 0.38 4.54
N GLN A 81 -4.06 -0.58 3.61
CA GLN A 81 -4.48 -1.98 3.81
C GLN A 81 -3.71 -2.71 4.90
N LEU A 82 -2.51 -2.23 5.19
CA LEU A 82 -1.65 -2.73 6.25
C LEU A 82 -1.77 -1.93 7.54
N ASP A 83 -2.79 -1.09 7.74
CA ASP A 83 -2.97 -0.25 8.95
C ASP A 83 -1.68 0.51 9.36
N ILE A 84 -0.94 0.99 8.37
CA ILE A 84 0.20 1.90 8.58
C ILE A 84 -0.37 3.32 8.71
N THR A 85 0.07 4.04 9.74
CA THR A 85 -0.39 5.41 10.03
C THR A 85 0.68 6.45 9.73
N LYS A 86 1.95 6.05 9.62
CA LYS A 86 3.06 6.95 9.31
C LYS A 86 4.06 6.28 8.37
N VAL A 87 4.54 7.04 7.39
CA VAL A 87 5.56 6.56 6.46
C VAL A 87 6.71 7.57 6.36
N ASP A 88 7.92 7.06 6.41
CA ASP A 88 9.15 7.79 6.16
C ASP A 88 9.72 7.32 4.82
N PHE A 89 10.26 8.22 4.01
CA PHE A 89 10.90 7.85 2.74
C PHE A 89 11.98 8.83 2.34
N ASP A 90 12.95 8.33 1.57
CA ASP A 90 14.00 9.16 1.00
C ASP A 90 13.49 9.83 -0.27
N ARG A 91 13.51 11.17 -0.27
CA ARG A 91 13.30 11.95 -1.48
C ARG A 91 14.62 12.49 -1.97
N TYR A 92 15.04 12.06 -3.14
CA TYR A 92 16.14 12.70 -3.86
C TYR A 92 15.64 14.00 -4.50
N LYS A 93 16.17 15.14 -4.06
CA LYS A 93 15.92 16.45 -4.67
C LYS A 93 17.22 17.23 -4.67
N ASN A 94 17.59 17.83 -5.80
CA ASN A 94 18.83 18.61 -5.95
C ASN A 94 20.12 17.84 -5.56
N GLN A 95 20.20 16.55 -5.88
CA GLN A 95 21.34 15.66 -5.53
C GLN A 95 21.52 15.37 -4.03
N GLU A 96 20.57 15.77 -3.19
CA GLU A 96 20.56 15.42 -1.76
C GLU A 96 19.40 14.49 -1.44
N ALA A 97 19.66 13.49 -0.59
CA ALA A 97 18.63 12.63 -0.01
C ALA A 97 17.99 13.35 1.19
N ILE A 98 16.73 13.71 1.06
CA ILE A 98 15.95 14.33 2.14
C ILE A 98 14.97 13.29 2.65
N ALA A 99 15.14 12.85 3.90
CA ALA A 99 14.16 12.03 4.59
C ALA A 99 12.86 12.84 4.80
N LYS A 100 11.73 12.28 4.39
CA LYS A 100 10.42 12.90 4.56
C LYS A 100 9.46 11.96 5.27
N SER A 101 8.80 12.48 6.30
CA SER A 101 7.70 11.80 6.99
C SER A 101 6.35 12.29 6.47
N LEU A 102 5.40 11.37 6.29
CA LEU A 102 4.00 11.66 5.97
C LEU A 102 3.06 10.81 6.83
N ASP A 103 1.93 11.39 7.20
CA ASP A 103 0.82 10.63 7.78
C ASP A 103 0.07 9.88 6.68
N VAL A 104 -0.31 8.65 6.99
CA VAL A 104 -1.14 7.80 6.14
C VAL A 104 -2.55 7.81 6.73
N PRO A 105 -3.54 8.40 6.04
CA PRO A 105 -4.90 8.42 6.56
C PRO A 105 -5.49 7.00 6.55
N PRO A 106 -6.44 6.67 7.43
CA PRO A 106 -7.05 5.35 7.45
C PRO A 106 -7.78 5.02 6.14
N LEU A 107 -7.98 3.73 5.86
CA LEU A 107 -8.91 3.28 4.83
C LEU A 107 -10.30 3.82 5.19
N ILE A 108 -10.83 4.74 4.38
CA ILE A 108 -12.24 5.12 4.50
C ILE A 108 -13.03 3.98 3.88
N ALA A 109 -13.60 3.10 4.72
CA ALA A 109 -14.65 2.21 4.28
C ALA A 109 -15.75 3.10 3.66
N ARG A 110 -16.06 2.90 2.37
CA ARG A 110 -17.21 3.57 1.77
C ARG A 110 -18.45 3.08 2.51
N SER A 111 -18.91 3.87 3.48
CA SER A 111 -20.27 3.76 4.01
C SER A 111 -21.19 4.05 2.83
N THR A 112 -21.77 3.01 2.27
CA THR A 112 -22.89 3.20 1.36
C THR A 112 -24.07 3.53 2.26
N ALA A 113 -24.28 4.83 2.51
CA ALA A 113 -25.51 5.30 3.11
C ALA A 113 -26.64 4.98 2.12
N LEU A 114 -27.26 3.80 2.29
CA LEU A 114 -28.46 3.44 1.57
C LEU A 114 -29.56 4.42 2.01
N LYS A 115 -29.95 5.34 1.12
CA LYS A 115 -31.20 6.08 1.30
C LYS A 115 -32.35 5.12 0.99
N LEU A 116 -33.13 4.79 2.02
CA LEU A 116 -34.43 4.16 1.85
C LEU A 116 -35.34 5.15 1.11
N VAL A 117 -35.69 4.85 -0.13
CA VAL A 117 -36.78 5.54 -0.82
C VAL A 117 -38.05 4.78 -0.45
N VAL A 118 -38.84 5.36 0.44
CA VAL A 118 -40.19 4.88 0.74
C VAL A 118 -41.11 5.41 -0.35
N THR A 119 -41.91 4.52 -0.94
CA THR A 119 -42.88 4.83 -2.01
C THR A 119 -44.22 5.21 -1.43
#